data_AF-A0A8R1HJ08-F1
#
_entry.id   AF-A0A8R1HJ08-F1
#
_cell.length_a   1.000
_cell.length_b   1.000
_cell.length_c   1.000
_cell.angle_alpha   90.00
_cell.angle_beta   90.00
_cell.angle_gamma   90.00
#
_symmetry.space_group_name_H-M   'P 1'
#
loop_
_entity.id
_entity.type
_entity.pdbx_description
1 polymer ?
#
loop_
_entity_poly.entity_id
_entity_poly.type
_entity_poly.pdbx_seq_one_letter_code
_entity_poly.pdbx_strand_id
1 'polypeptide(L)'
;MLNEQIVRLLSMMHIHPSAGQTTSVVRRLKFGKKKSTPKFATLPESVWEIILDHLSPFERVKMRRVNQKLKNMVDNRRKRVLYADFLRTDVSSILPADSCEDGDFFRLPKSPRIVVHEEVRSILIIVDTHWTVSDAVKMMAAIRYYGANAHTVTLDASLAELCVAAQCTNDIAFWFAFQSASGTSDPICQSSKPPRWIPDEYRIKSVQSYQQDELIAYSQWTPRTQRIPIGPLFSKATEVTIRASVPQLRRLRRFSVYRSPLHRSFIDANNLQILRLVVSTSTSSGRKGRQVAQSLKLAPFLKWANSERLAHRFSVQFV
;
A
#
# COMPACT_ATOMS: atom_id res chain seq x y z
N MET A 1 -31.18 29.16 -3.38
CA MET A 1 -30.63 28.95 -2.02
C MET A 1 -29.73 27.70 -1.87
N LEU A 2 -29.86 26.63 -2.67
CA LEU A 2 -28.95 25.48 -2.63
C LEU A 2 -27.51 25.80 -3.11
N ASN A 3 -27.35 26.62 -4.16
CA ASN A 3 -26.04 26.88 -4.76
C ASN A 3 -25.07 27.62 -3.82
N GLU A 4 -25.54 28.59 -3.03
CA GLU A 4 -24.66 29.31 -2.08
C GLU A 4 -24.18 28.41 -0.91
N GLN A 5 -24.97 27.41 -0.54
CA GLN A 5 -24.63 26.48 0.54
C GLN A 5 -23.59 25.45 0.08
N ILE A 6 -23.66 25.00 -1.18
CA ILE A 6 -22.65 24.14 -1.80
C ILE A 6 -21.33 24.92 -1.97
N VAL A 7 -21.40 26.16 -2.44
CA VAL A 7 -20.22 27.05 -2.57
C VAL A 7 -19.55 27.30 -1.21
N ARG A 8 -20.33 27.47 -0.13
CA ARG A 8 -19.78 27.57 1.23
C ARG A 8 -19.16 26.25 1.70
N LEU A 9 -19.75 25.10 1.36
CA LEU A 9 -19.21 23.78 1.70
C LEU A 9 -17.85 23.55 1.03
N LEU A 10 -17.72 23.90 -0.24
CA LEU A 10 -16.46 23.83 -1.00
C LEU A 10 -15.41 24.81 -0.47
N SER A 11 -15.82 26.01 -0.05
CA SER A 11 -14.90 27.01 0.53
C SER A 11 -14.29 26.57 1.87
N MET A 12 -15.03 25.76 2.66
CA MET A 12 -14.56 25.22 3.93
C MET A 12 -13.66 23.99 3.76
N MET A 13 -13.61 23.39 2.57
CA MET A 13 -12.82 22.19 2.27
C MET A 13 -11.37 22.50 1.82
N HIS A 14 -10.95 23.78 1.80
CA HIS A 14 -9.65 24.23 1.28
C HIS A 14 -9.30 23.66 -0.11
N ILE A 15 -10.22 23.84 -1.06
CA ILE A 15 -9.89 23.84 -2.49
C ILE A 15 -9.71 25.32 -2.86
N HIS A 16 -8.49 25.85 -2.74
CA HIS A 16 -8.17 27.13 -3.35
C HIS A 16 -7.86 26.90 -4.84
N PRO A 17 -8.41 27.70 -5.76
CA PRO A 17 -7.78 27.91 -7.05
C PRO A 17 -6.47 28.68 -6.85
N SER A 18 -5.49 28.42 -7.70
CA SER A 18 -4.14 28.95 -7.64
C SER A 18 -4.04 30.49 -7.72
N ALA A 19 -3.13 31.02 -6.89
CA ALA A 19 -2.32 32.25 -7.02
C ALA A 19 -2.98 33.65 -7.09
N GLY A 20 -2.57 34.53 -6.17
CA GLY A 20 -2.64 35.99 -6.33
C GLY A 20 -2.95 36.78 -5.04
N GLN A 21 -1.91 37.32 -4.40
CA GLN A 21 -1.84 38.50 -3.52
C GLN A 21 -3.03 38.88 -2.59
N THR A 22 -2.80 38.91 -1.28
CA THR A 22 -2.88 40.09 -0.35
C THR A 22 -3.23 39.72 1.11
N THR A 23 -2.22 39.89 1.95
CA THR A 23 -2.21 40.55 3.27
C THR A 23 -3.43 40.57 4.21
N SER A 24 -3.16 40.09 5.44
CA SER A 24 -3.51 40.68 6.73
C SER A 24 -4.99 40.92 7.10
N VAL A 25 -5.66 39.91 7.67
CA VAL A 25 -6.64 40.12 8.77
C VAL A 25 -6.60 38.94 9.74
N VAL A 26 -5.43 38.68 10.35
CA VAL A 26 -5.34 37.85 11.56
C VAL A 26 -5.46 38.78 12.76
N ARG A 27 -6.68 39.20 13.10
CA ARG A 27 -6.96 39.83 14.40
C ARG A 27 -8.27 39.31 14.98
N ARG A 28 -8.10 38.58 16.09
CA ARG A 28 -9.01 38.46 17.24
C ARG A 28 -10.49 38.24 16.92
N LEU A 29 -10.91 36.98 16.91
CA LEU A 29 -12.27 36.62 17.31
C LEU A 29 -12.21 35.74 18.54
N LYS A 30 -12.61 36.36 19.65
CA LYS A 30 -12.80 35.79 20.98
C LYS A 30 -13.73 34.57 20.87
N PHE A 31 -13.33 33.46 21.49
CA PHE A 31 -14.18 32.29 21.71
C PHE A 31 -15.35 32.69 22.60
N GLY A 32 -16.50 32.97 21.99
CA GLY A 32 -17.73 33.31 22.69
C GLY A 32 -18.93 32.95 21.82
N LYS A 33 -19.86 32.20 22.42
CA LYS A 33 -21.10 31.63 21.90
C LYS A 33 -20.95 30.28 21.19
N LYS A 34 -21.63 29.27 21.76
CA LYS A 34 -22.00 28.00 21.13
C LYS A 34 -22.46 28.29 19.70
N LYS A 35 -21.58 28.12 18.71
CA LYS A 35 -22.00 28.02 17.32
C LYS A 35 -22.87 26.77 17.26
N SER A 36 -24.17 26.99 17.14
CA SER A 36 -25.14 26.02 16.63
C SER A 36 -24.39 25.12 15.66
N THR A 37 -24.18 23.86 16.06
CA THR A 37 -23.71 22.85 15.12
C THR A 37 -24.72 22.90 13.99
N PRO A 38 -24.30 23.25 12.77
CA PRO A 38 -25.23 23.36 11.66
C PRO A 38 -26.06 22.08 11.61
N LYS A 39 -27.37 22.21 11.38
CA LYS A 39 -28.36 21.12 11.34
C LYS A 39 -28.13 20.17 10.14
N PHE A 40 -26.88 19.79 9.87
CA PHE A 40 -26.48 18.75 8.92
C PHE A 40 -26.85 17.34 9.40
N ALA A 41 -27.29 17.20 10.65
CA ALA A 41 -27.66 15.91 11.25
C ALA A 41 -28.90 15.25 10.60
N THR A 42 -29.69 15.98 9.80
CA THR A 42 -31.01 15.54 9.32
C THR A 42 -31.07 15.05 7.88
N LEU A 43 -29.97 15.02 7.12
CA LEU A 43 -30.00 14.38 5.80
C LEU A 43 -30.19 12.84 5.95
N PRO A 44 -31.11 12.22 5.19
CA PRO A 44 -31.28 10.78 5.16
C PRO A 44 -29.97 10.06 4.81
N GLU A 45 -29.81 8.82 5.29
CA GLU A 45 -28.61 8.03 5.03
C GLU A 45 -28.41 7.75 3.53
N SER A 46 -29.49 7.54 2.77
CA SER A 46 -29.45 7.36 1.32
C SER A 46 -28.83 8.56 0.59
N VAL A 47 -29.16 9.79 1.01
CA VAL A 47 -28.58 11.01 0.42
C VAL A 47 -27.09 11.12 0.73
N TRP A 48 -26.68 10.74 1.95
CA TRP A 48 -25.28 10.71 2.31
C TRP A 48 -24.49 9.67 1.52
N GLU A 49 -25.03 8.47 1.28
CA GLU A 49 -24.36 7.47 0.43
C GLU A 49 -24.12 8.03 -0.98
N ILE A 50 -25.11 8.70 -1.58
CA ILE A 50 -24.98 9.35 -2.90
C ILE A 50 -23.88 10.43 -2.87
N ILE A 51 -23.85 11.27 -1.82
CA ILE A 51 -22.79 12.28 -1.69
C ILE A 51 -21.42 11.59 -1.61
N LEU A 52 -21.29 10.52 -0.82
CA LEU A 52 -20.03 9.80 -0.65
C LEU A 52 -19.58 9.07 -1.94
N ASP A 53 -20.51 8.69 -2.81
CA ASP A 53 -20.22 8.10 -4.13
C ASP A 53 -19.53 9.09 -5.07
N HIS A 54 -19.85 10.38 -4.96
CA HIS A 54 -19.23 11.45 -5.75
C HIS A 54 -17.93 12.00 -5.17
N LEU A 55 -17.49 11.52 -4.00
CA LEU A 55 -16.21 11.91 -3.41
C LEU A 55 -15.10 10.96 -3.85
N SER A 56 -13.89 11.51 -4.00
CA SER A 56 -12.69 10.68 -4.14
C SER A 56 -12.51 9.75 -2.91
N PRO A 57 -11.81 8.61 -3.06
CA PRO A 57 -11.51 7.70 -1.95
C PRO A 57 -10.90 8.41 -0.74
N PHE A 58 -10.04 9.41 -0.98
CA PHE A 58 -9.36 10.15 0.08
C PHE A 58 -10.27 11.09 0.84
N GLU A 59 -11.15 11.80 0.14
CA GLU A 59 -12.14 12.69 0.75
C GLU A 59 -13.15 11.90 1.56
N ARG A 60 -13.61 10.77 1.01
CA ARG A 60 -14.50 9.83 1.69
C ARG A 60 -13.91 9.39 3.04
N VAL A 61 -12.64 8.99 3.07
CA VAL A 61 -11.96 8.63 4.34
C VAL A 61 -11.85 9.82 5.29
N LYS A 62 -11.66 11.05 4.79
CA LYS A 62 -11.64 12.26 5.64
C LYS A 62 -13.00 12.54 6.28
N MET A 63 -14.12 12.18 5.64
CA MET A 63 -15.48 12.37 6.19
C MET A 63 -15.67 11.67 7.54
N ARG A 64 -14.89 10.64 7.85
CA ARG A 64 -14.87 9.97 9.17
C ARG A 64 -14.53 10.91 10.33
N ARG A 65 -13.86 12.03 10.07
CA ARG A 65 -13.47 13.01 11.10
C ARG A 65 -14.54 14.06 11.37
N VAL A 66 -15.59 14.12 10.53
CA VAL A 66 -16.62 15.15 10.60
C VAL A 66 -17.61 14.85 11.73
N ASN A 67 -18.19 13.64 11.75
CA ASN A 67 -19.07 13.19 12.82
C ASN A 67 -19.17 11.65 12.88
N GLN A 68 -19.77 11.12 13.95
CA GLN A 68 -19.90 9.69 14.18
C GLN A 68 -20.78 8.97 13.13
N LYS A 69 -21.82 9.63 12.61
CA LYS A 69 -22.70 9.07 11.58
C LYS A 69 -21.91 8.77 10.30
N LEU A 70 -21.19 9.77 9.78
CA LEU A 70 -20.33 9.63 8.60
C LEU A 70 -19.20 8.64 8.83
N LYS A 71 -18.61 8.62 10.04
CA LYS A 71 -17.64 7.59 10.42
C LYS A 71 -18.22 6.19 10.29
N ASN A 72 -19.43 5.96 10.81
CA ASN A 72 -20.09 4.65 10.73
C ASN A 72 -20.41 4.28 9.28
N MET A 73 -20.92 5.21 8.46
CA MET A 73 -21.22 4.96 7.05
C MET A 73 -19.97 4.57 6.26
N VAL A 74 -18.89 5.35 6.38
CA VAL A 74 -17.61 5.07 5.71
C VAL A 74 -16.99 3.76 6.22
N ASP A 75 -17.02 3.51 7.54
CA ASP A 75 -16.50 2.26 8.12
C ASP A 75 -17.35 1.04 7.69
N ASN A 76 -18.66 1.20 7.51
CA ASN A 76 -19.54 0.16 6.98
C ASN A 76 -19.28 -0.12 5.49
N ARG A 77 -19.03 0.93 4.68
CA ARG A 77 -18.59 0.76 3.30
C ARG A 77 -17.26 0.02 3.20
N ARG A 78 -16.27 0.43 3.99
CA ARG A 78 -14.99 -0.27 4.08
C ARG A 78 -15.13 -1.75 4.43
N LYS A 79 -16.07 -2.12 5.32
CA LYS A 79 -16.32 -3.54 5.66
C LYS A 79 -16.88 -4.36 4.48
N ARG A 80 -17.45 -3.71 3.45
CA ARG A 80 -17.96 -4.36 2.22
C ARG A 80 -16.84 -4.68 1.21
N VAL A 81 -15.62 -4.17 1.41
CA VAL A 81 -14.47 -4.49 0.57
C VAL A 81 -14.07 -5.96 0.77
N LEU A 82 -14.16 -6.74 -0.30
CA LEU A 82 -13.82 -8.17 -0.34
C LEU A 82 -12.49 -8.42 -1.07
N TYR A 83 -12.18 -7.61 -2.08
CA TYR A 83 -10.97 -7.72 -2.88
C TYR A 83 -10.05 -6.55 -2.59
N ALA A 84 -8.80 -6.81 -2.23
CA ALA A 84 -7.82 -5.77 -1.93
C ALA A 84 -6.49 -6.05 -2.63
N ASP A 85 -6.17 -5.21 -3.62
CA ASP A 85 -4.95 -5.30 -4.39
C ASP A 85 -4.01 -4.15 -4.01
N PHE A 86 -2.79 -4.52 -3.64
CA PHE A 86 -1.75 -3.62 -3.19
C PHE A 86 -0.52 -3.84 -4.06
N LEU A 87 -0.29 -2.93 -5.00
CA LEU A 87 0.73 -3.11 -6.04
C LEU A 87 1.80 -2.03 -5.96
N ARG A 88 2.98 -2.36 -6.48
CA ARG A 88 4.10 -1.45 -6.67
C ARG A 88 4.53 -1.47 -8.14
N THR A 89 4.16 -0.42 -8.87
CA THR A 89 4.50 -0.23 -10.28
C THR A 89 4.73 1.24 -10.58
N ASP A 90 5.19 1.57 -11.78
CA ASP A 90 5.30 2.96 -12.23
C ASP A 90 3.91 3.57 -12.31
N VAL A 91 3.62 4.50 -11.40
CA VAL A 91 2.30 5.15 -11.32
C VAL A 91 2.02 5.98 -12.57
N SER A 92 3.08 6.49 -13.22
CA SER A 92 2.97 7.30 -14.45
C SER A 92 2.42 6.51 -15.63
N SER A 93 2.57 5.18 -15.61
CA SER A 93 2.02 4.28 -16.63
C SER A 93 0.50 4.09 -16.52
N ILE A 94 -0.09 4.47 -15.39
CA ILE A 94 -1.51 4.31 -15.09
C ILE A 94 -2.19 5.67 -15.16
N LEU A 95 -1.66 6.63 -14.41
CA LEU A 95 -2.17 7.99 -14.37
C LEU A 95 -1.01 8.96 -14.67
N PRO A 96 -1.09 9.80 -15.71
CA PRO A 96 -0.04 10.74 -16.08
C PRO A 96 0.43 11.62 -14.93
N ALA A 97 1.69 12.07 -14.93
CA ALA A 97 2.27 12.87 -13.85
C ALA A 97 1.50 14.17 -13.57
N ASP A 98 0.86 14.74 -14.58
CA ASP A 98 0.15 16.03 -14.47
C ASP A 98 -1.34 15.86 -14.11
N SER A 99 -1.85 14.62 -14.11
CA SER A 99 -3.24 14.32 -13.78
C SER A 99 -3.40 13.94 -12.30
N CYS A 100 -4.37 14.56 -11.63
CA CYS A 100 -4.77 14.20 -10.27
C CYS A 100 -5.76 13.03 -10.24
N GLU A 101 -6.57 12.90 -11.28
CA GLU A 101 -7.56 11.84 -11.45
C GLU A 101 -7.94 11.70 -12.94
N ASP A 102 -8.50 10.55 -13.32
CA ASP A 102 -9.10 10.29 -14.63
C ASP A 102 -10.58 9.83 -14.53
N GLY A 103 -11.17 9.93 -13.33
CA GLY A 103 -12.51 9.47 -13.01
C GLY A 103 -12.54 8.12 -12.28
N ASP A 104 -11.56 7.26 -12.54
CA ASP A 104 -11.47 5.92 -11.95
C ASP A 104 -10.29 5.81 -10.97
N PHE A 105 -9.15 6.38 -11.34
CA PHE A 105 -7.93 6.43 -10.55
C PHE A 105 -7.75 7.80 -9.93
N PHE A 106 -7.44 7.81 -8.64
CA PHE A 106 -7.25 9.03 -7.86
C PHE A 106 -5.85 9.05 -7.29
N ARG A 107 -5.11 10.13 -7.56
CA ARG A 107 -3.79 10.36 -6.98
C ARG A 107 -3.89 11.01 -5.61
N LEU A 108 -3.12 10.50 -4.65
CA LEU A 108 -3.12 11.03 -3.30
C LEU A 108 -2.43 12.42 -3.28
N PRO A 109 -3.13 13.52 -2.90
CA PRO A 109 -2.61 14.88 -3.10
C PRO A 109 -1.29 15.19 -2.37
N LYS A 110 -1.05 14.60 -1.20
CA LYS A 110 0.17 14.79 -0.39
C LYS A 110 1.23 13.70 -0.60
N SER A 111 0.98 12.77 -1.52
CA SER A 111 1.85 11.65 -1.88
C SER A 111 1.51 11.25 -3.31
N PRO A 112 1.97 12.01 -4.32
CA PRO A 112 1.58 11.77 -5.72
C PRO A 112 2.04 10.40 -6.24
N ARG A 113 2.92 9.73 -5.50
CA ARG A 113 3.38 8.35 -5.73
C ARG A 113 2.38 7.28 -5.32
N ILE A 114 1.21 7.65 -4.80
CA ILE A 114 0.15 6.71 -4.44
C ILE A 114 -1.07 7.02 -5.28
N VAL A 115 -1.57 6.01 -5.99
CA VAL A 115 -2.81 6.05 -6.74
C VAL A 115 -3.77 5.01 -6.18
N VAL A 116 -5.05 5.37 -6.11
CA VAL A 116 -6.11 4.53 -5.57
C VAL A 116 -7.25 4.45 -6.58
N HIS A 117 -7.74 3.25 -6.78
CA HIS A 117 -9.00 2.97 -7.44
C HIS A 117 -9.89 2.19 -6.47
N GLU A 118 -11.10 2.67 -6.23
CA GLU A 118 -12.03 2.08 -5.26
C GLU A 118 -13.38 1.84 -5.93
N GLU A 119 -13.81 0.58 -5.95
CA GLU A 119 -15.16 0.21 -6.33
C GLU A 119 -15.98 -0.19 -5.09
N VAL A 120 -17.20 -0.70 -5.30
CA VAL A 120 -18.13 -1.07 -4.22
C VAL A 120 -17.57 -2.20 -3.33
N ARG A 121 -16.84 -3.16 -3.92
CA ARG A 121 -16.32 -4.35 -3.24
C ARG A 121 -14.82 -4.58 -3.43
N SER A 122 -14.16 -3.74 -4.22
CA SER A 122 -12.74 -3.88 -4.54
C SER A 122 -12.00 -2.59 -4.22
N ILE A 123 -10.72 -2.72 -3.85
CA ILE A 123 -9.81 -1.59 -3.70
C ILE A 123 -8.48 -1.98 -4.34
N LEU A 124 -7.96 -1.10 -5.18
CA LEU A 124 -6.64 -1.20 -5.78
C LEU A 124 -5.83 0.02 -5.33
N ILE A 125 -4.75 -0.22 -4.59
CA ILE A 125 -3.83 0.83 -4.14
C ILE A 125 -2.46 0.53 -4.72
N ILE A 126 -1.95 1.50 -5.46
CA ILE A 126 -0.71 1.40 -6.21
C ILE A 126 0.26 2.42 -5.65
N VAL A 127 1.47 1.97 -5.33
CA VAL A 127 2.56 2.84 -4.93
C VAL A 127 3.68 2.83 -5.96
N ASP A 128 4.28 3.98 -6.21
CA ASP A 128 5.29 4.15 -7.23
C ASP A 128 6.56 3.33 -6.96
N THR A 129 7.27 2.94 -8.01
CA THR A 129 8.57 2.27 -7.88
C THR A 129 9.59 3.09 -7.10
N HIS A 130 9.53 4.42 -7.18
CA HIS A 130 10.37 5.39 -6.46
C HIS A 130 9.72 5.90 -5.16
N TRP A 131 8.90 5.08 -4.50
CA TRP A 131 8.31 5.39 -3.21
C TRP A 131 9.34 5.82 -2.16
N THR A 132 8.89 6.64 -1.21
CA THR A 132 9.69 7.10 -0.08
C THR A 132 9.29 6.38 1.21
N VAL A 133 10.04 6.59 2.30
CA VAL A 133 9.65 6.13 3.64
C VAL A 133 8.24 6.63 4.01
N SER A 134 7.91 7.89 3.68
CA SER A 134 6.59 8.46 3.95
C SER A 134 5.48 7.70 3.22
N ASP A 135 5.74 7.30 1.97
CA ASP A 135 4.79 6.53 1.17
C ASP A 135 4.64 5.11 1.72
N ALA A 136 5.72 4.46 2.15
CA ALA A 136 5.66 3.14 2.80
C ALA A 136 4.83 3.17 4.10
N VAL A 137 4.95 4.22 4.91
CA VAL A 137 4.12 4.41 6.12
C VAL A 137 2.64 4.57 5.77
N LYS A 138 2.33 5.40 4.76
CA LYS A 138 0.95 5.59 4.26
C LYS A 138 0.37 4.30 3.69
N MET A 139 1.19 3.57 2.94
CA MET A 139 0.82 2.28 2.36
C MET A 139 0.50 1.26 3.45
N MET A 140 1.33 1.16 4.48
CA MET A 140 1.07 0.27 5.61
C MET A 140 -0.21 0.65 6.37
N ALA A 141 -0.50 1.94 6.52
CA ALA A 141 -1.75 2.41 7.10
C ALA A 141 -2.96 2.03 6.23
N ALA A 142 -2.84 2.14 4.91
CA ALA A 142 -3.89 1.75 3.96
C ALA A 142 -4.13 0.24 3.97
N ILE A 143 -3.06 -0.57 3.99
CA ILE A 143 -3.14 -2.03 4.09
C ILE A 143 -3.86 -2.44 5.38
N ARG A 144 -3.53 -1.83 6.52
CA ARG A 144 -4.23 -2.09 7.80
C ARG A 144 -5.70 -1.67 7.75
N TYR A 145 -6.00 -0.59 7.03
CA TYR A 145 -7.36 -0.07 6.94
C TYR A 145 -8.26 -0.97 6.09
N TYR A 146 -7.83 -1.31 4.87
CA TYR A 146 -8.63 -2.09 3.93
C TYR A 146 -8.47 -3.60 4.08
N GLY A 147 -7.27 -4.08 4.42
CA GLY A 147 -6.96 -5.51 4.52
C GLY A 147 -7.72 -6.24 5.63
N ALA A 148 -8.20 -5.54 6.65
CA ALA A 148 -8.87 -6.16 7.81
C ALA A 148 -10.18 -6.89 7.45
N ASN A 149 -10.84 -6.58 6.32
CA ASN A 149 -12.07 -7.27 5.89
C ASN A 149 -11.95 -7.94 4.52
N ALA A 150 -10.81 -7.81 3.85
CA ALA A 150 -10.59 -8.41 2.54
C ALA A 150 -10.52 -9.94 2.67
N HIS A 151 -11.20 -10.62 1.74
CA HIS A 151 -11.20 -12.07 1.61
C HIS A 151 -10.15 -12.52 0.60
N THR A 152 -9.97 -11.75 -0.48
CA THR A 152 -8.93 -11.95 -1.48
C THR A 152 -7.96 -10.78 -1.43
N VAL A 153 -6.69 -11.07 -1.20
CA VAL A 153 -5.63 -10.05 -1.10
C VAL A 153 -4.52 -10.33 -2.10
N THR A 154 -4.18 -9.35 -2.92
CA THR A 154 -3.00 -9.41 -3.79
C THR A 154 -1.95 -8.40 -3.34
N LEU A 155 -0.70 -8.84 -3.21
CA LEU A 155 0.43 -7.99 -2.78
C LEU A 155 1.65 -8.25 -3.66
N ASP A 156 2.34 -7.20 -4.08
CA ASP A 156 3.70 -7.38 -4.59
C ASP A 156 4.67 -7.77 -3.46
N ALA A 157 5.72 -8.54 -3.78
CA ALA A 157 6.66 -9.10 -2.81
C ALA A 157 7.32 -8.03 -1.92
N SER A 158 7.57 -6.83 -2.44
CA SER A 158 8.08 -5.70 -1.65
C SER A 158 7.08 -5.21 -0.60
N LEU A 159 5.78 -5.25 -0.91
CA LEU A 159 4.71 -4.86 0.00
C LEU A 159 4.42 -5.97 1.01
N ALA A 160 4.48 -7.23 0.59
CA ALA A 160 4.42 -8.37 1.50
C ALA A 160 5.58 -8.32 2.53
N GLU A 161 6.79 -8.01 2.08
CA GLU A 161 7.94 -7.80 2.98
C GLU A 161 7.76 -6.61 3.92
N LEU A 162 7.24 -5.49 3.43
CA LEU A 162 6.89 -4.33 4.26
C LEU A 162 5.90 -4.73 5.37
N CYS A 163 4.86 -5.50 5.05
CA CYS A 163 3.87 -5.94 6.02
C CYS A 163 4.49 -6.81 7.12
N VAL A 164 5.33 -7.78 6.74
CA VAL A 164 6.04 -8.62 7.71
C VAL A 164 6.95 -7.75 8.58
N ALA A 165 7.78 -6.90 7.97
CA ALA A 165 8.68 -6.02 8.69
C ALA A 165 7.95 -5.08 9.65
N ALA A 166 6.89 -4.41 9.20
CA ALA A 166 6.11 -3.44 9.99
C ALA A 166 5.29 -4.07 11.11
N GLN A 167 5.17 -5.40 11.14
CA GLN A 167 4.63 -6.15 12.29
C GLN A 167 5.73 -6.52 13.30
N CYS A 168 6.97 -6.69 12.81
CA CYS A 168 8.12 -7.08 13.65
C CYS A 168 8.85 -5.89 14.26
N THR A 169 8.74 -4.69 13.66
CA THR A 169 9.38 -3.46 14.14
C THR A 169 8.42 -2.27 14.10
N ASN A 170 8.68 -1.27 14.95
CA ASN A 170 7.98 0.02 14.89
C ASN A 170 8.64 1.01 13.92
N ASP A 171 9.84 0.70 13.42
CA ASP A 171 10.64 1.61 12.62
C ASP A 171 10.67 1.20 11.14
N ILE A 172 9.66 1.65 10.39
CA ILE A 172 9.59 1.48 8.93
C ILE A 172 10.76 2.22 8.24
N ALA A 173 11.30 3.29 8.84
CA ALA A 173 12.45 4.00 8.28
C ALA A 173 13.71 3.14 8.35
N PHE A 174 13.94 2.45 9.46
CA PHE A 174 15.03 1.48 9.59
C PHE A 174 14.89 0.31 8.60
N TRP A 175 13.67 -0.20 8.42
CA TRP A 175 13.38 -1.18 7.36
C TRP A 175 13.75 -0.63 5.98
N PHE A 176 13.33 0.59 5.65
CA PHE A 176 13.58 1.20 4.35
C PHE A 176 15.09 1.43 4.10
N ALA A 177 15.82 1.85 5.14
CA ALA A 177 17.28 1.99 5.10
C ALA A 177 17.97 0.64 4.88
N PHE A 178 17.54 -0.41 5.58
CA PHE A 178 18.02 -1.77 5.35
C PHE A 178 17.77 -2.24 3.92
N GLN A 179 16.59 -1.98 3.35
CA GLN A 179 16.28 -2.34 1.96
C GLN A 179 17.21 -1.65 0.95
N SER A 180 17.56 -0.40 1.22
CA SER A 180 18.46 0.41 0.41
C SER A 180 19.91 -0.08 0.52
N ALA A 181 20.36 -0.38 1.74
CA ALA A 181 21.71 -0.88 2.02
C ALA A 181 21.95 -2.31 1.49
N SER A 182 20.91 -3.16 1.48
CA SER A 182 21.02 -4.55 1.03
C SER A 182 21.22 -4.72 -0.49
N GLY A 183 21.37 -3.63 -1.25
CA GLY A 183 21.38 -3.68 -2.72
C GLY A 183 20.11 -4.29 -3.31
N THR A 184 19.03 -4.30 -2.51
CA THR A 184 17.75 -4.91 -2.88
C THR A 184 16.78 -3.92 -3.51
N SER A 185 17.28 -2.89 -4.19
CA SER A 185 16.42 -2.13 -5.10
C SER A 185 15.76 -3.13 -6.05
N ASP A 186 14.43 -3.08 -6.12
CA ASP A 186 13.73 -3.84 -7.16
C ASP A 186 14.31 -3.40 -8.51
N PRO A 187 14.40 -4.30 -9.50
CA PRO A 187 14.64 -3.83 -10.86
C PRO A 187 13.62 -2.73 -11.11
N ILE A 188 14.12 -1.50 -11.33
CA ILE A 188 13.28 -0.39 -11.75
C ILE A 188 12.49 -0.93 -12.93
N CYS A 189 11.16 -0.79 -12.89
CA CYS A 189 10.30 -1.27 -13.96
C CYS A 189 10.89 -0.69 -15.25
N GLN A 190 11.43 -1.54 -16.15
CA GLN A 190 12.24 -1.09 -17.30
C GLN A 190 11.48 -0.15 -18.26
N SER A 191 10.18 0.01 -18.02
CA SER A 191 9.26 0.95 -18.66
C SER A 191 9.49 2.41 -18.26
N SER A 192 10.00 2.71 -17.06
CA SER A 192 10.20 4.10 -16.63
C SER A 192 11.58 4.62 -17.04
N LYS A 193 11.60 5.60 -17.93
CA LYS A 193 12.80 6.44 -18.10
C LYS A 193 13.09 7.08 -16.74
N PRO A 194 14.34 7.03 -16.23
CA PRO A 194 14.67 7.68 -14.97
C PRO A 194 14.32 9.17 -15.04
N PRO A 195 13.93 9.81 -13.92
CA PRO A 195 13.66 11.24 -13.89
C PRO A 195 14.84 12.03 -14.46
N ARG A 196 14.59 12.98 -15.39
CA ARG A 196 15.62 13.73 -16.13
C ARG A 196 16.61 14.52 -15.25
N TRP A 197 16.30 14.75 -13.98
CA TRP A 197 17.14 15.49 -13.04
C TRP A 197 18.20 14.65 -12.34
N ILE A 198 18.24 13.32 -12.56
CA ILE A 198 19.29 12.44 -12.04
C ILE A 198 20.41 12.35 -13.09
N PRO A 199 21.60 12.92 -12.86
CA PRO A 199 22.70 12.80 -13.79
C PRO A 199 23.12 11.34 -13.96
N ASP A 200 23.52 10.95 -15.17
CA ASP A 200 23.78 9.55 -15.55
C ASP A 200 24.82 8.86 -14.67
N GLU A 201 25.76 9.63 -14.11
CA GLU A 201 26.80 9.20 -13.17
C GLU A 201 26.29 8.82 -11.78
N TYR A 202 25.13 9.32 -11.36
CA TYR A 202 24.45 8.94 -10.12
C TYR A 202 23.41 7.83 -10.31
N ARG A 203 23.25 7.32 -11.55
CA ARG A 203 22.44 6.13 -11.79
C ARG A 203 23.11 4.95 -11.12
N ILE A 204 22.49 4.44 -10.07
CA ILE A 204 22.89 3.19 -9.44
C ILE A 204 22.85 2.11 -10.53
N LYS A 205 24.02 1.71 -11.01
CA LYS A 205 24.15 0.55 -11.91
C LYS A 205 23.42 -0.59 -11.22
N SER A 206 22.44 -1.18 -11.91
CA SER A 206 21.68 -2.31 -11.39
C SER A 206 22.64 -3.32 -10.78
N VAL A 207 22.41 -3.68 -9.53
CA VAL A 207 23.20 -4.59 -8.68
C VAL A 207 23.14 -6.01 -9.28
N GLN A 208 23.72 -6.20 -10.46
CA GLN A 208 23.84 -7.48 -11.16
C GLN A 208 25.18 -8.16 -10.86
N SER A 209 26.09 -7.51 -10.12
CA SER A 209 27.47 -7.99 -9.95
C SER A 209 27.89 -8.28 -8.50
N TYR A 210 27.01 -8.19 -7.50
CA TYR A 210 27.42 -8.59 -6.15
C TYR A 210 27.43 -10.11 -6.06
N GLN A 211 28.64 -10.66 -5.90
CA GLN A 211 28.85 -12.06 -5.56
C GLN A 211 28.00 -12.43 -4.35
N GLN A 212 27.33 -13.56 -4.46
CA GLN A 212 26.30 -14.03 -3.54
C GLN A 212 26.79 -14.19 -2.09
N ASP A 213 28.10 -14.23 -1.88
CA ASP A 213 28.77 -14.47 -0.60
C ASP A 213 29.01 -13.18 0.21
N GLU A 214 29.21 -12.02 -0.42
CA GLU A 214 29.40 -10.74 0.30
C GLU A 214 28.09 -10.17 0.87
N LEU A 215 26.95 -10.55 0.28
CA LEU A 215 25.62 -10.17 0.78
C LEU A 215 25.26 -10.84 2.11
N ILE A 216 25.92 -11.95 2.47
CA ILE A 216 25.72 -12.63 3.75
C ILE A 216 26.18 -11.73 4.91
N ALA A 217 27.22 -10.92 4.71
CA ALA A 217 27.74 -10.00 5.74
C ALA A 217 26.78 -8.81 6.01
N TYR A 218 26.00 -8.38 5.02
CA TYR A 218 25.00 -7.31 5.16
C TYR A 218 23.60 -7.83 5.57
N SER A 219 23.45 -9.14 5.81
CA SER A 219 22.13 -9.82 5.80
C SER A 219 21.39 -9.93 7.14
N GLN A 220 21.99 -9.55 8.27
CA GLN A 220 21.31 -9.68 9.55
C GLN A 220 20.40 -8.48 9.81
N TRP A 221 19.17 -8.55 9.32
CA TRP A 221 18.08 -7.70 9.80
C TRP A 221 17.95 -7.87 11.32
N THR A 222 18.47 -6.90 12.07
CA THR A 222 18.43 -6.81 13.52
C THR A 222 17.67 -5.53 13.88
N PRO A 223 16.33 -5.57 13.93
CA PRO A 223 15.57 -4.37 14.23
C PRO A 223 15.90 -3.89 15.65
N ARG A 224 16.18 -2.59 15.81
CA ARG A 224 16.45 -1.97 17.12
C ARG A 224 15.26 -2.09 18.07
N THR A 225 14.05 -2.24 17.52
CA THR A 225 12.82 -2.47 18.28
C THR A 225 12.11 -3.70 17.74
N GLN A 226 11.92 -4.71 18.58
CA GLN A 226 11.09 -5.88 18.27
C GLN A 226 9.70 -5.68 18.86
N ARG A 227 8.67 -5.98 18.07
CA ARG A 227 7.28 -5.93 18.51
C ARG A 227 6.64 -7.31 18.36
N ILE A 228 5.78 -7.67 19.32
CA ILE A 228 4.86 -8.78 19.17
C ILE A 228 3.74 -8.33 18.21
N PRO A 229 3.48 -9.06 17.12
CA PRO A 229 2.40 -8.75 16.19
C PRO A 229 1.04 -8.72 16.91
N ILE A 230 0.20 -7.71 16.64
CA ILE A 230 -1.13 -7.56 17.27
C ILE A 230 -2.20 -8.31 16.46
N GLY A 231 -1.86 -9.52 16.01
CA GLY A 231 -2.73 -10.35 15.19
C GLY A 231 -2.55 -10.16 13.67
N PRO A 232 -3.26 -10.98 12.88
CA PRO A 232 -3.07 -11.04 11.44
C PRO A 232 -3.58 -9.77 10.75
N LEU A 233 -2.80 -9.23 9.81
CA LEU A 233 -3.20 -8.10 8.97
C LEU A 233 -4.45 -8.40 8.14
N PHE A 234 -4.54 -9.64 7.64
CA PHE A 234 -5.61 -10.13 6.78
C PHE A 234 -6.38 -11.23 7.51
N SER A 235 -7.08 -10.85 8.58
CA SER A 235 -7.77 -11.81 9.45
C SER A 235 -8.88 -12.58 8.75
N LYS A 236 -9.55 -11.98 7.75
CA LYS A 236 -10.62 -12.60 6.97
C LYS A 236 -10.18 -13.17 5.62
N ALA A 237 -8.90 -13.08 5.29
CA ALA A 237 -8.43 -13.51 3.99
C ALA A 237 -8.53 -15.04 3.85
N THR A 238 -9.29 -15.47 2.86
CA THR A 238 -9.35 -16.85 2.37
C THR A 238 -8.34 -17.08 1.27
N GLU A 239 -7.97 -16.05 0.53
CA GLU A 239 -7.00 -16.13 -0.56
C GLU A 239 -5.98 -15.01 -0.47
N VAL A 240 -4.70 -15.36 -0.52
CA VAL A 240 -3.60 -14.40 -0.59
C VAL A 240 -2.69 -14.71 -1.75
N THR A 241 -2.50 -13.74 -2.63
CA THR A 241 -1.60 -13.81 -3.77
C THR A 241 -0.41 -12.88 -3.56
N ILE A 242 0.79 -13.43 -3.57
CA ILE A 242 2.04 -12.68 -3.59
C ILE A 242 2.57 -12.68 -5.01
N ARG A 243 2.72 -11.49 -5.61
CA ARG A 243 3.32 -11.29 -6.92
C ARG A 243 4.80 -10.98 -6.77
N ALA A 244 5.65 -11.61 -7.56
CA ALA A 244 7.08 -11.37 -7.52
C ALA A 244 7.68 -11.54 -8.92
N SER A 245 8.53 -10.61 -9.34
CA SER A 245 9.47 -10.90 -10.42
C SER A 245 10.57 -11.84 -9.94
N VAL A 246 11.27 -12.49 -10.86
CA VAL A 246 12.42 -13.36 -10.54
C VAL A 246 13.44 -12.67 -9.60
N PRO A 247 13.88 -11.41 -9.84
CA PRO A 247 14.78 -10.70 -8.93
C PRO A 247 14.17 -10.37 -7.56
N GLN A 248 12.84 -10.33 -7.43
CA GLN A 248 12.13 -10.07 -6.17
C GLN A 248 11.98 -11.32 -5.30
N LEU A 249 12.18 -12.54 -5.84
CA LEU A 249 12.09 -13.78 -5.06
C LEU A 249 13.08 -13.81 -3.87
N ARG A 250 14.20 -13.08 -3.94
CA ARG A 250 15.13 -12.90 -2.81
C ARG A 250 14.49 -12.25 -1.58
N ARG A 251 13.47 -11.40 -1.77
CA ARG A 251 12.72 -10.76 -0.67
C ARG A 251 11.97 -11.79 0.17
N LEU A 252 11.36 -12.77 -0.50
CA LEU A 252 10.60 -13.83 0.16
C LEU A 252 11.52 -14.74 1.00
N ARG A 253 12.78 -14.93 0.59
CA ARG A 253 13.77 -15.64 1.41
C ARG A 253 14.09 -14.92 2.71
N ARG A 254 13.96 -13.59 2.76
CA ARG A 254 14.22 -12.80 3.97
C ARG A 254 13.10 -12.88 5.00
N PHE A 255 11.95 -13.45 4.64
CA PHE A 255 10.83 -13.60 5.57
C PHE A 255 11.22 -14.36 6.85
N SER A 256 12.09 -15.36 6.73
CA SER A 256 12.63 -16.08 7.87
C SER A 256 13.56 -15.24 8.77
N VAL A 257 14.14 -14.16 8.25
CA VAL A 257 15.06 -13.28 8.99
C VAL A 257 14.29 -12.38 9.97
N TYR A 258 13.03 -12.06 9.68
CA TYR A 258 12.19 -11.24 10.56
C TYR A 258 11.80 -11.92 11.88
N ARG A 259 12.09 -13.23 12.04
CA ARG A 259 11.83 -14.03 13.25
C ARG A 259 10.38 -13.95 13.79
N SER A 260 9.42 -13.54 12.96
CA SER A 260 8.01 -13.49 13.34
C SER A 260 7.20 -14.56 12.61
N PRO A 261 6.35 -15.33 13.32
CA PRO A 261 5.44 -16.28 12.71
C PRO A 261 4.44 -15.56 11.80
N LEU A 262 4.25 -16.08 10.58
CA LEU A 262 3.31 -15.52 9.61
C LEU A 262 1.89 -15.44 10.12
N HIS A 263 1.44 -16.55 10.70
CA HIS A 263 0.05 -16.75 11.06
C HIS A 263 -0.39 -15.76 12.15
N ARG A 264 0.57 -15.22 12.90
CA ARG A 264 0.31 -14.20 13.93
C ARG A 264 0.39 -12.78 13.39
N SER A 265 1.09 -12.56 12.28
CA SER A 265 1.42 -11.22 11.79
C SER A 265 0.67 -10.81 10.54
N PHE A 266 0.38 -11.78 9.67
CA PHE A 266 0.06 -11.53 8.27
C PHE A 266 -1.32 -12.09 7.94
N ILE A 267 -1.58 -13.38 8.22
CA ILE A 267 -2.82 -14.07 7.81
C ILE A 267 -3.31 -14.97 8.93
N ASP A 268 -4.63 -15.10 9.11
CA ASP A 268 -5.18 -16.16 9.96
C ASP A 268 -5.11 -17.51 9.23
N ALA A 269 -4.28 -18.43 9.74
CA ALA A 269 -4.08 -19.75 9.15
C ALA A 269 -5.37 -20.60 9.11
N ASN A 270 -6.34 -20.34 10.00
CA ASN A 270 -7.59 -21.08 10.00
C ASN A 270 -8.49 -20.69 8.81
N ASN A 271 -8.44 -19.42 8.40
CA ASN A 271 -9.30 -18.89 7.34
C ASN A 271 -8.67 -19.03 5.94
N LEU A 272 -7.34 -19.03 5.85
CA LEU A 272 -6.61 -19.04 4.57
C LEU A 272 -6.80 -20.36 3.83
N GLN A 273 -7.51 -20.37 2.71
CA GLN A 273 -7.68 -21.54 1.84
C GLN A 273 -6.55 -21.68 0.82
N ILE A 274 -6.07 -20.56 0.26
CA ILE A 274 -5.06 -20.55 -0.80
C ILE A 274 -4.01 -19.47 -0.53
N LEU A 275 -2.73 -19.86 -0.56
CA LEU A 275 -1.58 -18.96 -0.66
C LEU A 275 -0.93 -19.14 -2.03
N ARG A 276 -1.01 -18.13 -2.89
CA ARG A 276 -0.48 -18.20 -4.26
C ARG A 276 0.77 -17.33 -4.38
N LEU A 277 1.83 -17.87 -4.97
CA LEU A 277 2.98 -17.12 -5.44
C LEU A 277 2.91 -17.02 -6.96
N VAL A 278 2.67 -15.82 -7.49
CA VAL A 278 2.70 -15.53 -8.93
C VAL A 278 4.07 -14.97 -9.28
N VAL A 279 4.84 -15.71 -10.08
CA VAL A 279 6.18 -15.31 -10.50
C VAL A 279 6.13 -14.78 -11.92
N SER A 280 6.39 -13.48 -12.10
CA SER A 280 6.51 -12.87 -13.42
C SER A 280 7.91 -13.06 -14.01
N THR A 281 7.97 -13.50 -15.27
CA THR A 281 9.23 -13.74 -15.98
C THR A 281 9.33 -12.80 -17.19
N SER A 282 10.38 -11.96 -17.23
CA SER A 282 10.58 -11.01 -18.35
C SER A 282 11.08 -11.68 -19.63
N THR A 283 11.46 -12.95 -19.56
CA THR A 283 11.93 -13.73 -20.71
C THR A 283 10.77 -14.49 -21.33
N SER A 284 10.51 -14.26 -22.62
CA SER A 284 9.52 -14.95 -23.48
C SER A 284 9.60 -16.49 -23.52
N SER A 285 10.53 -17.10 -22.78
CA SER A 285 10.66 -18.55 -22.63
C SER A 285 10.30 -18.97 -21.20
N GLY A 286 9.04 -19.36 -20.97
CA GLY A 286 8.57 -19.88 -19.67
C GLY A 286 9.38 -21.05 -19.11
N ARG A 287 10.16 -21.77 -19.94
CA ARG A 287 11.10 -22.82 -19.50
C ARG A 287 12.30 -22.30 -18.69
N LYS A 288 12.91 -21.18 -19.09
CA LYS A 288 14.06 -20.59 -18.38
C LYS A 288 13.61 -19.91 -17.08
N GLY A 289 12.47 -19.22 -17.08
CA GLY A 289 11.89 -18.64 -15.88
C GLY A 289 11.57 -19.69 -14.80
N ARG A 290 11.03 -20.84 -15.21
CA ARG A 290 10.79 -21.99 -14.33
C ARG A 290 12.09 -22.58 -13.78
N GLN A 291 13.12 -22.74 -14.61
CA GLN A 291 14.45 -23.20 -14.16
C GLN A 291 15.12 -22.22 -13.18
N VAL A 292 15.01 -20.91 -13.40
CA VAL A 292 15.57 -19.89 -12.49
C VAL A 292 14.79 -19.82 -11.19
N ALA A 293 13.47 -19.97 -11.21
CA ALA A 293 12.68 -20.06 -9.99
C ALA A 293 12.89 -21.38 -9.23
N GLN A 294 13.20 -22.47 -9.93
CA GLN A 294 13.63 -23.74 -9.34
C GLN A 294 15.05 -23.66 -8.76
N SER A 295 15.95 -22.88 -9.39
CA SER A 295 17.33 -22.66 -8.90
C SER A 295 17.38 -21.66 -7.75
N LEU A 296 16.47 -20.69 -7.74
CA LEU A 296 16.21 -19.84 -6.59
C LEU A 296 15.65 -20.74 -5.50
N LYS A 297 16.51 -21.08 -4.53
CA LYS A 297 16.16 -21.85 -3.33
C LYS A 297 15.04 -21.13 -2.59
N LEU A 298 13.79 -21.34 -3.00
CA LEU A 298 12.57 -20.97 -2.28
C LEU A 298 12.42 -21.85 -1.03
N ALA A 299 13.31 -22.82 -0.83
CA ALA A 299 13.39 -23.66 0.35
C ALA A 299 13.22 -22.90 1.69
N PRO A 300 13.80 -21.69 1.93
CA PRO A 300 13.52 -20.93 3.16
C PRO A 300 12.08 -20.46 3.26
N PHE A 301 11.50 -19.97 2.15
CA PHE A 301 10.11 -19.52 2.09
C PHE A 301 9.13 -20.71 2.21
N LEU A 302 9.42 -21.82 1.53
CA LEU A 302 8.66 -23.07 1.62
C LEU A 302 8.79 -23.69 3.01
N LYS A 303 9.99 -23.76 3.59
CA LYS A 303 10.20 -24.24 4.96
C LYS A 303 9.40 -23.40 5.97
N TRP A 304 9.37 -22.10 5.75
CA TRP A 304 8.62 -21.15 6.56
C TRP A 304 7.10 -21.24 6.34
N ALA A 305 6.61 -21.50 5.12
CA ALA A 305 5.19 -21.80 4.88
C ALA A 305 4.80 -23.18 5.46
N ASN A 306 5.70 -24.16 5.37
CA ASN A 306 5.51 -25.51 5.85
C ASN A 306 5.50 -25.60 7.38
N SER A 307 6.32 -24.79 8.09
CA SER A 307 6.27 -24.69 9.56
C SER A 307 4.89 -24.25 10.08
N GLU A 308 4.09 -23.63 9.21
CA GLU A 308 2.77 -23.10 9.50
C GLU A 308 1.63 -24.00 8.96
N ARG A 309 1.96 -25.22 8.51
CA ARG A 309 1.04 -26.16 7.85
C ARG A 309 0.36 -25.60 6.59
N LEU A 310 0.84 -24.48 6.04
CA LEU A 310 0.30 -23.86 4.83
C LEU A 310 0.77 -24.54 3.55
N ALA A 311 1.66 -25.53 3.65
CA ALA A 311 2.22 -26.30 2.54
C ALA A 311 1.17 -26.79 1.53
N HIS A 312 0.09 -27.39 2.04
CA HIS A 312 -0.98 -27.97 1.23
C HIS A 312 -1.88 -26.91 0.56
N ARG A 313 -1.81 -25.66 1.03
CA ARG A 313 -2.56 -24.51 0.51
C ARG A 313 -1.70 -23.64 -0.40
N PHE A 314 -0.42 -23.98 -0.54
CA PHE A 314 0.55 -23.20 -1.28
C PHE A 314 0.58 -23.60 -2.76
N SER A 315 0.44 -22.62 -3.64
CA SER A 315 0.53 -22.81 -5.09
C SER A 315 1.51 -21.81 -5.71
N VAL A 316 2.26 -22.25 -6.72
CA VAL A 316 3.15 -21.38 -7.50
C VAL A 316 2.67 -21.35 -8.95
N GLN A 317 2.51 -20.15 -9.47
CA GLN A 317 2.11 -19.91 -10.86
C GLN A 317 3.18 -19.07 -11.55
N PHE A 318 3.64 -19.51 -12.71
CA PHE A 318 4.58 -18.77 -13.56
C PHE A 318 3.79 -18.05 -14.64
N VAL A 319 4.01 -16.74 -14.77
CA VAL A 319 3.34 -15.86 -15.74
C VAL A 319 4.40 -15.08 -16.51
#